data_AF-A0A0K8UK76-F1
#
_entry.id   AF-A0A0K8UK76-F1
#
_cell.length_a   1.000
_cell.length_b   1.000
_cell.length_c   1.000
_cell.angle_alpha   90.00
_cell.angle_beta   90.00
_cell.angle_gamma   90.00
#
_symmetry.space_group_name_H-M   'P 1'
#
loop_
_entity.id
_entity.type
_entity.pdbx_description
1 polymer ?
#
loop_
_entity_poly.entity_id
_entity_poly.type
_entity_poly.pdbx_seq_one_letter_code
_entity_poly.pdbx_strand_id
1 'polypeptide(L)'
;MVVDVAIVNRSQCATNYGALVHDGMICAGYMEGGRDACVGDSGGPLVCGEQLAGVVSFGVGCAQPGFPGVYTDVASYVPWINNVTKAYEDAGGLSDDGLGNGANGGTNDSASYNGTVNNSGVSMMSCAHALIFALCSLLMRIC
;
A
#
# COMPACT_ATOMS: atom_id res chain seq x y z
N MET A 1 -9.18 -15.64 -6.44
CA MET A 1 -8.29 -16.76 -6.84
C MET A 1 -6.97 -16.56 -6.13
N VAL A 2 -6.29 -17.62 -5.71
CA VAL A 2 -4.97 -17.53 -5.06
C VAL A 2 -4.02 -18.44 -5.82
N VAL A 3 -2.77 -18.00 -5.99
CA VAL A 3 -1.74 -18.76 -6.69
C VAL A 3 -0.41 -18.59 -5.97
N ASP A 4 0.34 -19.68 -5.85
CA ASP A 4 1.66 -19.67 -5.21
C ASP A 4 2.77 -19.30 -6.20
N VAL A 5 3.51 -18.26 -5.85
CA VAL A 5 4.65 -17.73 -6.60
C VAL A 5 5.89 -17.68 -5.72
N ALA A 6 7.08 -17.82 -6.32
CA ALA A 6 8.34 -17.74 -5.61
C ALA A 6 8.91 -16.31 -5.68
N ILE A 7 9.59 -15.87 -4.62
CA ILE A 7 10.33 -14.60 -4.67
C ILE A 7 11.52 -14.75 -5.62
N VAL A 8 11.64 -13.81 -6.55
CA VAL A 8 12.73 -13.75 -7.53
C VAL A 8 13.71 -12.67 -7.10
N ASN A 9 15.01 -12.95 -7.20
CA ASN A 9 16.04 -11.96 -6.90
C ASN A 9 15.88 -10.72 -7.80
N ARG A 10 16.00 -9.51 -7.23
CA ARG A 10 15.83 -8.25 -7.99
C ARG A 10 16.74 -8.18 -9.22
N SER A 11 17.99 -8.62 -9.09
CA SER A 11 18.94 -8.61 -10.22
C SER A 11 18.52 -9.56 -11.35
N GLN A 12 17.97 -10.73 -11.01
CA GLN A 12 17.45 -11.68 -11.97
C GLN A 12 16.19 -11.13 -12.66
N CYS A 13 15.27 -10.54 -11.90
CA CYS A 13 14.08 -9.88 -12.43
C CYS A 13 14.44 -8.71 -13.37
N ALA A 14 15.44 -7.91 -12.99
CA ALA A 14 15.95 -6.80 -13.79
C ALA A 14 16.65 -7.24 -15.08
N THR A 15 16.94 -8.53 -15.29
CA THR A 15 17.60 -9.02 -16.52
C THR A 15 16.81 -8.62 -17.77
N ASN A 16 15.47 -8.74 -17.74
CA ASN A 16 14.61 -8.40 -18.87
C ASN A 16 13.88 -7.06 -18.68
N TYR A 17 13.65 -6.65 -17.43
CA TYR A 17 13.01 -5.36 -17.13
C TYR A 17 13.97 -4.15 -17.15
N GLY A 18 15.28 -4.38 -17.02
CA GLY A 18 16.27 -3.30 -16.90
C GLY A 18 16.01 -2.38 -15.71
N ALA A 19 16.18 -1.08 -15.91
CA ALA A 19 16.03 -0.06 -14.89
C ALA A 19 14.59 0.17 -14.40
N LEU A 20 13.60 -0.46 -15.03
CA LEU A 20 12.21 -0.40 -14.55
C LEU A 20 12.03 -1.11 -13.20
N VAL A 21 12.89 -2.09 -12.90
CA VAL A 21 12.93 -2.75 -11.59
C VAL A 21 14.04 -2.08 -10.77
N HIS A 22 13.64 -1.36 -9.74
CA HIS A 22 14.56 -0.60 -8.88
C HIS A 22 14.33 -0.89 -7.39
N ASP A 23 15.05 -0.18 -6.52
CA ASP A 23 14.89 -0.31 -5.08
C ASP A 23 13.47 0.09 -4.65
N GLY A 24 12.89 -0.64 -3.69
CA GLY A 24 11.46 -0.52 -3.37
C GLY A 24 10.55 -1.44 -4.19
N MET A 25 11.12 -2.27 -5.08
CA MET A 25 10.38 -3.32 -5.77
C MET A 25 10.85 -4.71 -5.37
N ILE A 26 9.89 -5.64 -5.37
CA ILE A 26 10.09 -7.08 -5.20
C ILE A 26 9.42 -7.81 -6.37
N CYS A 27 10.08 -8.84 -6.88
CA CYS A 27 9.52 -9.65 -7.96
C CYS A 27 9.09 -11.01 -7.42
N ALA A 28 7.97 -11.52 -7.92
CA ALA A 28 7.49 -12.85 -7.58
C ALA A 28 6.92 -13.54 -8.82
N GLY A 29 7.24 -14.82 -8.98
CA GLY A 29 6.84 -15.62 -10.12
C GLY A 29 7.86 -16.70 -10.41
N TYR A 30 7.86 -17.16 -11.66
CA TYR A 30 8.82 -18.13 -12.16
C TYR A 30 9.40 -17.58 -13.46
N MET A 31 10.71 -17.73 -13.67
CA MET A 31 11.36 -17.24 -14.88
C MET A 31 10.89 -17.99 -16.12
N GLU A 32 10.38 -19.20 -15.95
CA GLU A 32 9.75 -20.03 -16.98
C GLU A 32 8.31 -19.60 -17.29
N GLY A 33 7.74 -18.68 -16.49
CA GLY A 33 6.34 -18.24 -16.59
C GLY A 33 5.34 -19.21 -15.94
N GLY A 34 4.11 -19.19 -16.43
CA GLY A 34 3.02 -20.11 -16.04
C GLY A 34 2.17 -19.72 -14.81
N ARG A 35 2.74 -19.07 -13.79
CA ARG A 35 1.98 -18.54 -12.64
C ARG A 35 2.36 -17.10 -12.34
N ASP A 36 1.37 -16.22 -12.28
CA ASP A 36 1.55 -14.79 -12.03
C ASP A 36 0.23 -14.10 -11.65
N ALA A 37 0.33 -12.89 -11.11
CA ALA A 37 -0.79 -11.95 -11.10
C ALA A 37 -1.10 -11.48 -12.54
N CYS A 38 -2.32 -11.03 -12.80
CA CYS A 38 -2.74 -10.63 -14.14
C CYS A 38 -3.57 -9.33 -14.10
N VAL A 39 -4.17 -9.01 -15.24
CA VAL A 39 -5.03 -7.84 -15.40
C VAL A 39 -6.18 -7.90 -14.41
N GLY A 40 -6.32 -6.84 -13.62
CA GLY A 40 -7.36 -6.72 -12.59
C GLY A 40 -6.88 -7.05 -11.18
N ASP A 41 -5.68 -7.62 -11.02
CA ASP A 41 -5.10 -7.90 -9.70
C ASP A 41 -4.28 -6.73 -9.14
N SER A 42 -4.07 -5.64 -9.92
CA SER A 42 -3.32 -4.45 -9.50
C SER A 42 -3.84 -3.88 -8.18
N GLY A 43 -2.94 -3.62 -7.23
CA GLY A 43 -3.28 -3.22 -5.87
C GLY A 43 -3.59 -4.39 -4.92
N GLY A 44 -3.68 -5.61 -5.45
CA GLY A 44 -3.87 -6.83 -4.67
C GLY A 44 -2.65 -7.20 -3.82
N PRO A 45 -2.84 -8.02 -2.77
CA PRO A 45 -1.77 -8.37 -1.85
C PRO A 45 -0.90 -9.53 -2.35
N LEU A 46 0.41 -9.39 -2.21
CA LEU A 46 1.36 -10.50 -2.16
C LEU A 46 1.63 -10.83 -0.69
N VAL A 47 1.25 -12.02 -0.25
CA VAL A 47 1.33 -12.43 1.16
C VAL A 47 2.38 -13.52 1.33
N CYS A 48 3.25 -13.37 2.33
CA CYS A 48 4.20 -14.37 2.77
C CYS A 48 3.84 -14.80 4.20
N GLY A 49 3.26 -15.99 4.36
CA GLY A 49 2.67 -16.41 5.64
C GLY A 49 1.50 -15.50 6.03
N GLU A 50 1.64 -14.76 7.13
CA GLU A 50 0.64 -13.80 7.60
C GLU A 50 1.04 -12.34 7.33
N GLN A 51 2.11 -12.11 6.58
CA GLN A 51 2.68 -10.79 6.34
C GLN A 51 2.42 -10.31 4.91
N LEU A 52 2.01 -9.06 4.77
CA LEU A 52 1.95 -8.39 3.47
C LEU A 52 3.39 -8.09 3.01
N ALA A 53 3.88 -8.87 2.05
CA ALA A 53 5.22 -8.72 1.50
C ALA A 53 5.24 -7.72 0.33
N GLY A 54 4.17 -7.66 -0.44
CA GLY A 54 4.10 -6.75 -1.58
C GLY A 54 2.69 -6.38 -2.01
N VAL A 55 2.62 -5.41 -2.92
CA VAL A 55 1.38 -4.98 -3.58
C VAL A 55 1.56 -5.13 -5.08
N VAL A 56 0.63 -5.83 -5.75
CA VAL A 56 0.67 -6.07 -7.21
C VAL A 56 0.79 -4.73 -7.93
N SER A 57 1.83 -4.58 -8.75
CA SER A 57 2.12 -3.33 -9.45
C SER A 57 1.99 -3.50 -10.96
N PHE A 58 2.94 -4.21 -11.60
CA PHE A 58 2.96 -4.38 -13.04
C PHE A 58 3.62 -5.69 -13.48
N GLY A 59 3.46 -6.03 -14.76
CA GLY A 59 4.03 -7.20 -15.41
C GLY A 59 4.00 -7.03 -16.93
N VAL A 60 4.75 -7.86 -17.67
CA VAL A 60 4.64 -7.93 -19.14
C VAL A 60 3.87 -9.18 -19.47
N GLY A 61 2.68 -9.01 -20.06
CA GLY A 61 1.74 -10.12 -20.19
C GLY A 61 1.31 -10.66 -18.83
N CYS A 62 0.78 -11.89 -18.80
CA CYS A 62 0.51 -12.61 -17.57
C CYS A 62 1.26 -13.93 -17.60
N ALA A 63 2.11 -14.15 -16.61
CA ALA A 63 2.91 -15.36 -16.50
C ALA A 63 3.81 -15.61 -17.72
N GLN A 64 4.33 -14.53 -18.30
CA GLN A 64 5.17 -14.58 -19.48
C GLN A 64 6.60 -15.03 -19.10
N PRO A 65 7.19 -15.99 -19.84
CA PRO A 65 8.57 -16.41 -19.59
C PRO A 65 9.54 -15.23 -19.64
N GLY A 66 10.42 -15.16 -18.64
CA GLY A 66 11.40 -14.11 -18.44
C GLY A 66 10.88 -12.84 -17.77
N PHE A 67 9.56 -12.70 -17.59
CA PHE A 67 8.93 -11.50 -17.04
C PHE A 67 8.05 -11.87 -15.83
N PRO A 68 8.66 -12.16 -14.67
CA PRO A 68 7.90 -12.37 -13.44
C PRO A 68 7.16 -11.09 -13.03
N GLY A 69 6.05 -11.22 -12.32
CA GLY A 69 5.30 -10.09 -11.79
C GLY A 69 6.15 -9.22 -10.87
N VAL A 70 5.94 -7.90 -10.98
CA VAL A 70 6.61 -6.88 -10.17
C VAL A 70 5.62 -6.28 -9.18
N TYR A 71 6.06 -6.21 -7.93
CA TYR A 71 5.27 -5.77 -6.79
C TYR A 71 6.01 -4.65 -6.08
N THR A 72 5.27 -3.73 -5.47
CA THR A 72 5.84 -2.78 -4.51
C THR A 72 6.32 -3.57 -3.30
N ASP A 73 7.58 -3.41 -2.89
CA ASP A 73 8.15 -4.06 -1.70
C ASP A 73 7.69 -3.33 -0.44
N VAL A 74 6.74 -3.89 0.29
CA VAL A 74 6.15 -3.24 1.47
C VAL A 74 7.20 -2.96 2.53
N ALA A 75 8.20 -3.83 2.70
CA ALA A 75 9.26 -3.64 3.69
C ALA A 75 10.05 -2.35 3.46
N SER A 76 10.28 -1.98 2.19
CA SER A 76 10.96 -0.75 1.82
C SER A 76 10.18 0.53 2.18
N TYR A 77 8.86 0.44 2.34
CA TYR A 77 7.99 1.58 2.62
C TYR A 77 7.44 1.63 4.05
N VAL A 78 7.76 0.66 4.91
CA VAL A 78 7.34 0.63 6.33
C VAL A 78 7.59 1.96 7.06
N PRO A 79 8.75 2.63 6.93
CA PRO A 79 8.96 3.91 7.61
C PRO A 79 7.97 5.01 7.18
N TRP A 80 7.66 5.07 5.88
CA TRP A 80 6.69 6.00 5.34
C TRP A 80 5.26 5.65 5.78
N ILE A 81 4.89 4.37 5.70
CA ILE A 81 3.58 3.87 6.16
C ILE A 81 3.37 4.26 7.62
N ASN A 82 4.32 3.94 8.50
CA ASN A 82 4.23 4.25 9.92
C ASN A 82 4.11 5.75 10.19
N ASN A 83 4.86 6.58 9.45
CA ASN A 83 4.77 8.03 9.58
C ASN A 83 3.38 8.56 9.19
N VAL A 84 2.82 8.05 8.09
CA VAL A 84 1.50 8.45 7.62
C VAL A 84 0.42 7.98 8.60
N THR A 85 0.43 6.69 8.98
CA THR A 85 -0.52 6.11 9.94
C THR A 85 -0.50 6.86 11.26
N LYS A 86 0.68 7.17 11.79
CA LYS A 86 0.81 7.97 13.02
C LYS A 86 0.23 9.38 12.87
N ALA A 87 0.52 10.06 11.77
CA ALA A 87 -0.05 11.39 11.53
C ALA A 87 -1.59 11.35 11.43
N TYR A 88 -2.16 10.27 10.89
CA TYR A 88 -3.61 10.03 10.89
C TYR A 88 -4.16 9.79 12.29
N GLU A 89 -3.49 8.97 13.10
CA GLU A 89 -3.83 8.75 14.52
C GLU A 89 -3.78 10.07 15.32
N ASP A 90 -2.70 10.84 15.20
CA ASP A 90 -2.48 12.12 15.89
C ASP A 90 -3.53 13.18 15.47
N ALA A 91 -4.04 13.12 14.24
CA ALA A 91 -5.13 13.96 13.76
C ALA A 91 -6.53 13.52 14.29
N GLY A 92 -6.58 12.52 15.18
CA GLY A 92 -7.80 11.97 15.73
C GLY A 92 -8.47 10.94 14.81
N GLY A 93 -7.72 10.25 13.95
CA GLY A 93 -8.27 9.44 12.88
C GLY A 93 -7.52 8.14 12.55
N LEU A 94 -7.53 7.19 13.49
CA LEU A 94 -7.68 5.73 13.29
C LEU A 94 -8.29 5.21 14.60
N SER A 95 -9.61 5.27 14.70
CA SER A 95 -10.38 4.75 15.84
C SER A 95 -10.85 3.33 15.54
N ASP A 96 -10.11 2.34 16.00
CA ASP A 96 -10.44 0.91 15.95
C ASP A 96 -11.37 0.45 17.09
N ASP A 97 -11.78 1.40 17.91
CA ASP A 97 -12.82 1.38 18.90
C ASP A 97 -13.60 2.69 18.80
N GLY A 98 -14.89 2.71 19.08
CA GLY A 98 -15.55 3.97 19.41
C GLY A 98 -15.01 4.61 20.70
N LEU A 99 -13.82 4.23 21.23
CA LEU A 99 -13.30 4.57 22.57
C LEU A 99 -11.75 4.45 22.70
N GLY A 100 -10.97 4.98 21.76
CA GLY A 100 -9.50 4.91 21.83
C GLY A 100 -8.91 5.81 22.90
N ASN A 101 -8.31 5.20 23.94
CA ASN A 101 -7.61 5.89 25.02
C ASN A 101 -6.12 5.47 25.03
N GLY A 102 -5.21 6.39 24.68
CA GLY A 102 -3.78 6.13 24.52
C GLY A 102 -2.92 7.35 24.87
N ALA A 103 -2.91 7.68 26.16
CA ALA A 103 -2.19 8.72 26.89
C ALA A 103 -0.83 9.23 26.33
N ASN A 104 -0.71 10.55 26.16
CA ASN A 104 0.25 11.38 26.90
C ASN A 104 -0.07 12.88 26.81
N GLY A 105 -0.33 13.54 27.95
CA GLY A 105 -0.46 15.00 28.04
C GLY A 105 -1.70 15.44 28.78
N GLY A 106 -1.60 15.56 30.10
CA GLY A 106 -2.73 15.93 30.95
C GLY A 106 -3.28 17.33 30.71
N THR A 107 -4.53 17.54 31.09
CA THR A 107 -4.99 18.64 31.96
C THR A 107 -6.51 18.53 32.09
N ASN A 108 -6.99 18.41 33.33
CA ASN A 108 -8.27 18.86 33.85
C ASN A 108 -9.48 18.80 32.88
N ASP A 109 -10.29 17.76 33.04
CA ASP A 109 -11.58 17.60 32.38
C ASP A 109 -12.60 18.62 32.91
N SER A 110 -12.42 19.85 32.44
CA SER A 110 -13.38 20.95 32.48
C SER A 110 -13.23 21.74 31.20
N ALA A 111 -13.06 21.05 30.07
CA ALA A 111 -13.26 21.64 28.75
C ALA A 111 -14.71 21.39 28.35
N SER A 112 -15.58 22.28 28.82
CA SER A 112 -16.85 22.58 28.17
C SER A 112 -16.58 22.76 26.68
N TYR A 113 -16.91 21.77 25.85
CA TYR A 113 -16.83 21.88 24.40
C TYR A 113 -17.85 22.93 23.94
N ASN A 114 -17.39 24.17 23.86
CA ASN A 114 -18.09 25.29 23.24
C ASN A 114 -17.61 25.43 21.79
N GLY A 115 -17.65 24.33 21.04
CA GLY A 115 -17.32 24.31 19.62
C GLY A 115 -18.61 24.24 18.83
N THR A 116 -19.03 25.36 18.24
CA THR A 116 -20.00 25.37 17.14
C THR A 116 -19.54 24.37 16.08
N VAL A 117 -20.22 23.22 16.04
CA VAL A 117 -20.16 22.29 14.91
C VAL A 117 -20.75 23.02 13.71
N ASN A 118 -19.88 23.67 12.94
CA ASN A 118 -20.19 24.07 11.59
C ASN A 118 -20.31 22.79 10.76
N ASN A 119 -21.54 22.25 10.75
CA ASN A 119 -22.01 21.20 9.85
C ASN A 119 -22.10 21.74 8.41
N SER A 120 -21.01 22.34 7.93
CA SER A 120 -20.80 22.67 6.53
C SER A 120 -20.22 21.43 5.87
N GLY A 121 -21.06 20.41 5.72
CA GLY A 121 -20.91 19.37 4.70
C GLY A 121 -19.59 18.60 4.72
N VAL A 122 -19.31 17.86 5.79
CA VAL A 122 -18.57 16.60 5.63
C VAL A 122 -19.55 15.58 5.05
N SER A 123 -19.83 15.75 3.76
CA SER A 123 -20.35 14.67 2.94
C SER A 123 -19.26 13.61 2.93
N MET A 124 -19.61 12.44 3.44
CA MET A 124 -18.92 11.17 3.27
C MET A 124 -18.71 10.88 1.77
N MET A 125 -17.75 11.59 1.18
CA MET A 125 -17.37 11.46 -0.21
C MET A 125 -16.37 10.31 -0.27
N SER A 126 -16.91 9.09 -0.36
CA SER A 126 -16.26 7.85 -0.82
C SER A 126 -14.74 7.97 -1.05
N CYS A 127 -13.95 7.89 0.03
CA CYS A 127 -12.49 7.93 -0.06
C CYS A 127 -11.88 6.62 -0.59
N ALA A 128 -12.70 5.59 -0.85
CA ALA A 128 -12.25 4.36 -1.48
C ALA A 128 -11.71 4.57 -2.90
N HIS A 129 -12.05 5.70 -3.56
CA HIS A 129 -11.48 6.05 -4.87
C HIS A 129 -10.43 7.17 -4.79
N ALA A 130 -10.53 8.11 -3.85
CA ALA A 130 -9.62 9.26 -3.80
C ALA A 130 -8.20 8.93 -3.33
N LEU A 131 -8.03 7.98 -2.39
CA LEU A 131 -6.70 7.54 -1.93
C LEU A 131 -5.98 6.70 -3.00
N ILE A 132 -6.73 5.89 -3.75
CA ILE A 132 -6.20 5.11 -4.88
C ILE A 132 -5.78 6.04 -6.02
N PHE A 133 -6.57 7.08 -6.34
CA PHE A 133 -6.19 8.07 -7.33
C PHE A 133 -5.06 9.01 -6.86
N ALA A 134 -4.97 9.35 -5.57
CA ALA A 134 -3.88 10.18 -5.04
C ALA A 134 -2.54 9.41 -5.02
N LEU A 135 -2.55 8.13 -4.64
CA LEU A 135 -1.37 7.26 -4.74
C LEU A 135 -0.98 6.99 -6.20
N CYS A 136 -1.96 6.77 -7.08
CA CYS A 136 -1.72 6.61 -8.52
C CYS A 136 -1.20 7.89 -9.20
N SER A 137 -1.68 9.07 -8.78
CA SER A 137 -1.23 10.38 -9.31
C SER A 137 0.15 10.79 -8.80
N LEU A 138 0.52 10.36 -7.59
CA LEU A 138 1.86 10.59 -7.06
C LEU A 138 2.89 9.64 -7.69
N LEU A 139 2.48 8.42 -8.03
CA LEU A 139 3.29 7.44 -8.77
C LEU A 139 3.44 7.78 -10.26
N MET A 140 2.48 8.47 -10.89
CA MET A 140 2.57 8.91 -12.30
C MET A 140 3.33 10.23 -12.53
N ARG A 141 3.73 10.97 -11.47
CA ARG A 141 4.50 12.22 -11.60
C ARG A 141 6.02 12.05 -11.48
N ILE A 142 6.52 10.80 -11.49
CA ILE A 142 7.95 10.47 -11.49
C ILE A 142 8.37 9.78 -12.82
N CYS A 143 7.53 9.83 -13.86
CA CYS A 143 7.98 9.68 -15.25
C CYS A 143 7.98 11.03 -15.95
#